data_AF-A0A1B8FD73-F1
#
_entry.id   AF-A0A1B8FD73-F1
#
_cell.length_a   1.000
_cell.length_b   1.000
_cell.length_c   1.000
_cell.angle_alpha   90.00
_cell.angle_beta   90.00
_cell.angle_gamma   90.00
#
_symmetry.space_group_name_H-M   'P 1'
#
loop_
_entity.id
_entity.type
_entity.pdbx_description
1 polymer ?
#
loop_
_entity_poly.entity_id
_entity_poly.type
_entity_poly.pdbx_seq_one_letter_code
_entity_poly.pdbx_strand_id
1 'polypeptide(L)'
;MAARSKERASPAIKSITNASPAPETPGAMKFLLLDLNDLSSVKSAANAGTAANLVQPGARTAPGFEAMVGMHSSLTTPGSVRVVWTSSLLAETAAPPNGIEFENLTTGTAGRARNYAVSKAGSWMLGREMARRWGEMGIVSVVQNPGNLRAHSYDGTPALMMFFIKLVLHELRFGGYTELFAGLSPEVTLELNGTRTFLNRFWINDTFYEPGGPVFFFDQGETGVGNTLPETYFGPQGELIQFAPLLLAEKYHGVAII
;
A
#
# COMPACT_ATOMS: atom_id res chain seq x y z
N MET A 1 -15.67 -11.87 -4.23
CA MET A 1 -15.53 -10.46 -4.63
C MET A 1 -16.51 -9.63 -3.80
N ALA A 2 -15.97 -8.87 -2.86
CA ALA A 2 -16.73 -7.88 -2.12
C ALA A 2 -16.83 -6.60 -2.96
N ALA A 3 -18.04 -6.09 -3.21
CA ALA A 3 -18.25 -4.88 -4.00
C ALA A 3 -19.63 -4.26 -3.71
N ARG A 4 -19.77 -2.96 -4.01
CA ARG A 4 -21.03 -2.22 -3.79
C ARG A 4 -22.12 -2.48 -4.84
N SER A 5 -21.78 -3.03 -6.00
CA SER A 5 -22.74 -3.31 -7.09
C SER A 5 -22.56 -4.71 -7.62
N LYS A 6 -23.63 -5.50 -7.51
CA LYS A 6 -23.70 -6.86 -8.05
C LYS A 6 -23.69 -6.84 -9.58
N GLU A 7 -24.33 -5.85 -10.17
CA GLU A 7 -24.47 -5.64 -11.61
C GLU A 7 -23.09 -5.42 -12.26
N ARG A 8 -22.20 -4.68 -11.59
CA ARG A 8 -20.82 -4.46 -12.03
C ARG A 8 -19.88 -5.61 -11.69
N ALA A 9 -20.08 -6.26 -10.53
CA ALA A 9 -19.22 -7.36 -10.09
C ALA A 9 -19.48 -8.67 -10.86
N SER A 10 -20.73 -8.96 -11.22
CA SER A 10 -21.10 -10.25 -11.84
C SER A 10 -20.40 -10.49 -13.19
N PRO A 11 -20.29 -9.51 -14.11
CA PRO A 11 -19.51 -9.68 -15.34
C PRO A 11 -18.02 -9.94 -15.08
N ALA A 12 -17.43 -9.24 -14.10
CA ALA A 12 -16.02 -9.44 -13.74
C ALA A 12 -15.78 -10.85 -13.16
N ILE A 13 -16.65 -11.31 -12.27
CA ILE A 13 -16.61 -12.69 -11.73
C ILE A 13 -16.67 -13.70 -12.88
N LYS A 14 -17.63 -13.56 -13.80
CA LYS A 14 -17.78 -14.46 -14.96
C LYS A 14 -16.53 -14.45 -15.85
N SER A 15 -15.96 -13.27 -16.10
CA SER A 15 -14.74 -13.14 -16.91
C SER A 15 -13.55 -13.86 -16.27
N ILE A 16 -13.42 -13.81 -14.96
CA ILE A 16 -12.32 -14.47 -14.23
C ILE A 16 -12.56 -15.99 -14.19
N THR A 17 -13.78 -16.44 -13.90
CA THR A 17 -14.08 -17.88 -13.79
C THR A 17 -14.08 -18.62 -15.13
N ASN A 18 -14.27 -17.90 -16.24
CA ASN A 18 -14.25 -18.46 -17.59
C ASN A 18 -12.89 -18.27 -18.29
N ALA A 19 -11.84 -17.88 -17.56
CA ALA A 19 -10.51 -17.70 -18.13
C ALA A 19 -9.98 -19.01 -18.75
N SER A 20 -9.24 -18.89 -19.86
CA SER A 20 -8.68 -20.01 -20.61
C SER A 20 -7.16 -19.87 -20.75
N PRO A 21 -6.37 -20.96 -20.56
CA PRO A 21 -6.83 -22.27 -20.10
C PRO A 21 -7.38 -22.21 -18.67
N ALA A 22 -8.26 -23.15 -18.34
CA ALA A 22 -8.79 -23.26 -16.98
C ALA A 22 -7.62 -23.48 -16.00
N PRO A 23 -7.62 -22.83 -14.83
CA PRO A 23 -6.58 -23.05 -13.82
C PRO A 23 -6.54 -24.51 -13.37
N GLU A 24 -5.35 -25.03 -13.10
CA GLU A 24 -5.17 -26.39 -12.54
C GLU A 24 -5.94 -26.57 -11.22
N THR A 25 -6.05 -25.49 -10.43
CA THR A 25 -6.86 -25.43 -9.21
C THR A 25 -7.94 -24.35 -9.35
N PRO A 26 -9.16 -24.71 -9.82
CA PRO A 26 -10.24 -23.75 -9.98
C PRO A 26 -10.66 -23.12 -8.65
N GLY A 27 -10.63 -21.80 -8.58
CA GLY A 27 -11.12 -21.04 -7.42
C GLY A 27 -12.62 -20.79 -7.47
N ALA A 28 -13.26 -20.68 -6.30
CA ALA A 28 -14.64 -20.24 -6.19
C ALA A 28 -14.70 -18.73 -5.91
N MET A 29 -15.40 -17.97 -6.75
CA MET A 29 -15.59 -16.52 -6.55
C MET A 29 -17.08 -16.20 -6.41
N LYS A 30 -17.51 -15.80 -5.21
CA LYS A 30 -18.89 -15.38 -4.91
C LYS A 30 -18.97 -13.87 -4.73
N PHE A 31 -20.09 -13.27 -5.12
CA PHE A 31 -20.37 -11.87 -4.82
C PHE A 31 -20.70 -11.71 -3.32
N LEU A 32 -20.18 -10.65 -2.71
CA LEU A 32 -20.53 -10.19 -1.37
C LEU A 32 -20.84 -8.69 -1.46
N LEU A 33 -22.01 -8.27 -1.00
CA LEU A 33 -22.34 -6.85 -0.96
C LEU A 33 -21.49 -6.18 0.12
N LEU A 34 -20.69 -5.18 -0.28
CA LEU A 34 -19.91 -4.34 0.62
C LEU A 34 -19.90 -2.91 0.07
N ASP A 35 -20.59 -2.02 0.76
CA ASP A 35 -20.50 -0.58 0.55
C ASP A 35 -19.77 0.07 1.73
N LEU A 36 -18.56 0.58 1.49
CA LEU A 36 -17.74 1.22 2.52
C LEU A 36 -18.31 2.58 2.97
N ASN A 37 -19.28 3.13 2.25
CA ASN A 37 -20.00 4.34 2.66
C ASN A 37 -21.18 4.04 3.61
N ASP A 38 -21.51 2.77 3.85
CA ASP A 38 -22.59 2.34 4.73
C ASP A 38 -22.07 1.34 5.77
N LEU A 39 -21.94 1.81 7.02
CA LEU A 39 -21.45 0.98 8.14
C LEU A 39 -22.34 -0.24 8.41
N SER A 40 -23.63 -0.19 8.07
CA SER A 40 -24.52 -1.35 8.20
C SER A 40 -24.19 -2.43 7.15
N SER A 41 -23.82 -2.03 5.94
CA SER A 41 -23.29 -2.91 4.89
C SER A 41 -21.98 -3.55 5.33
N VAL A 42 -21.04 -2.76 5.88
CA VAL A 42 -19.76 -3.27 6.40
C VAL A 42 -19.97 -4.33 7.49
N LYS A 43 -20.86 -4.06 8.46
CA LYS A 43 -21.20 -5.02 9.53
C LYS A 43 -21.80 -6.30 8.96
N SER A 44 -22.73 -6.17 8.02
CA SER A 44 -23.40 -7.31 7.38
C SER A 44 -22.40 -8.17 6.58
N ALA A 45 -21.49 -7.54 5.85
CA ALA A 45 -20.45 -8.22 5.08
C ALA A 45 -19.46 -8.96 5.99
N ALA A 46 -19.04 -8.36 7.11
CA ALA A 46 -18.17 -9.01 8.08
C ALA A 46 -18.83 -10.26 8.69
N ASN A 47 -20.11 -10.16 9.05
CA ASN A 47 -20.86 -11.28 9.62
C ASN A 47 -21.15 -12.40 8.60
N ALA A 48 -21.19 -12.10 7.29
CA ALA A 48 -21.36 -13.11 6.26
C ALA A 48 -20.20 -14.11 6.20
N GLY A 49 -19.00 -13.72 6.68
CA GLY A 49 -17.83 -14.58 6.78
C GLY A 49 -17.84 -15.54 7.98
N THR A 50 -18.60 -15.24 9.03
CA THR A 50 -18.61 -15.99 10.31
C THR A 50 -19.74 -17.01 10.36
N ALA A 51 -19.91 -17.81 9.30
CA ALA A 51 -21.06 -18.69 9.12
C ALA A 51 -21.04 -19.95 10.02
N ALA A 52 -20.93 -19.77 11.33
CA ALA A 52 -21.12 -20.78 12.37
C ALA A 52 -22.41 -21.59 12.15
N ASN A 53 -23.48 -20.93 11.71
CA ASN A 53 -24.78 -21.54 11.48
C ASN A 53 -24.87 -22.39 10.19
N LEU A 54 -23.82 -22.43 9.37
CA LEU A 54 -23.76 -23.27 8.16
C LEU A 54 -22.91 -24.54 8.36
N VAL A 55 -22.31 -24.72 9.54
CA VAL A 55 -21.54 -25.91 9.86
C VAL A 55 -22.50 -27.07 10.13
N GLN A 56 -22.44 -28.11 9.30
CA GLN A 56 -23.28 -29.29 9.51
C GLN A 56 -22.86 -30.05 10.77
N PRO A 57 -23.82 -30.59 11.55
CA PRO A 57 -23.51 -31.49 12.66
C PRO A 57 -22.61 -32.64 12.20
N GLY A 58 -21.47 -32.82 12.86
CA GLY A 58 -20.49 -33.87 12.53
C GLY A 58 -19.40 -33.48 11.53
N ALA A 59 -19.42 -32.26 10.99
CA ALA A 59 -18.33 -31.74 10.16
C ALA A 59 -17.00 -31.69 10.95
N ARG A 60 -15.88 -31.91 10.25
CA ARG A 60 -14.53 -31.87 10.83
C ARG A 60 -13.60 -30.93 10.07
N THR A 61 -12.66 -30.31 10.76
CA THR A 61 -11.55 -29.57 10.15
C THR A 61 -10.54 -30.53 9.50
N ALA A 62 -9.65 -30.02 8.65
CA ALA A 62 -8.61 -30.85 8.02
C ALA A 62 -7.73 -31.62 9.03
N PRO A 63 -7.37 -31.07 10.21
CA PRO A 63 -6.71 -31.83 11.28
C PRO A 63 -7.61 -32.82 12.05
N GLY A 64 -8.89 -32.92 11.72
CA GLY A 64 -9.82 -33.91 12.30
C GLY A 64 -10.59 -33.45 13.55
N PHE A 65 -10.47 -32.19 13.97
CA PHE A 65 -11.27 -31.62 15.06
C PHE A 65 -12.72 -31.41 14.63
N GLU A 66 -13.66 -31.43 15.57
CA GLU A 66 -15.03 -30.96 15.32
C GLU A 66 -14.98 -29.55 14.72
N ALA A 67 -15.74 -29.28 13.68
CA ALA A 67 -15.58 -28.10 12.85
C ALA A 67 -15.71 -26.78 13.64
N MET A 68 -16.68 -26.65 14.54
CA MET A 68 -16.86 -25.45 15.34
C MET A 68 -15.72 -25.25 16.35
N VAL A 69 -15.38 -26.29 17.10
CA VAL A 69 -14.25 -26.27 18.05
C VAL A 69 -12.96 -25.97 17.31
N GLY A 70 -12.66 -26.70 16.23
CA GLY A 70 -11.44 -26.57 15.46
C GLY A 70 -11.28 -25.22 14.78
N MET A 71 -12.33 -24.65 14.16
CA MET A 71 -12.26 -23.34 13.51
C MET A 71 -12.10 -22.19 14.52
N HIS A 72 -12.68 -22.31 15.72
CA HIS A 72 -12.63 -21.27 16.74
C HIS A 72 -11.43 -21.41 17.70
N SER A 73 -10.78 -22.58 17.72
CA SER A 73 -9.54 -22.85 18.47
C SER A 73 -8.29 -22.95 17.60
N SER A 74 -8.41 -22.96 16.26
CA SER A 74 -7.23 -23.02 15.40
C SER A 74 -6.46 -21.73 15.54
N LEU A 75 -5.33 -21.81 16.24
CA LEU A 75 -4.23 -20.88 16.08
C LEU A 75 -3.85 -20.95 14.59
N THR A 76 -4.22 -19.92 13.83
CA THR A 76 -3.70 -19.76 12.48
C THR A 76 -2.17 -19.76 12.57
N THR A 77 -1.49 -20.46 11.67
CA THR A 77 -0.02 -20.44 11.64
C THR A 77 0.45 -18.98 11.64
N PRO A 78 1.29 -18.54 12.58
CA PRO A 78 1.76 -17.16 12.61
C PRO A 78 2.30 -16.74 11.23
N GLY A 79 1.84 -15.60 10.72
CA GLY A 79 2.23 -15.08 9.41
C GLY A 79 1.35 -15.54 8.24
N SER A 80 0.44 -16.49 8.47
CA SER A 80 -0.51 -16.95 7.44
C SER A 80 -1.70 -16.01 7.23
N VAL A 81 -2.06 -15.20 8.24
CA VAL A 81 -3.11 -14.19 8.14
C VAL A 81 -2.49 -12.84 7.85
N ARG A 82 -3.02 -12.13 6.86
CA ARG A 82 -2.53 -10.82 6.43
C ARG A 82 -3.67 -9.84 6.23
N VAL A 83 -3.37 -8.57 6.50
CA VAL A 83 -4.21 -7.44 6.04
C VAL A 83 -3.37 -6.53 5.18
N VAL A 84 -3.86 -6.32 3.96
CA VAL A 84 -3.20 -5.51 2.93
C VAL A 84 -3.94 -4.18 2.82
N TRP A 85 -3.22 -3.10 3.02
CA TRP A 85 -3.69 -1.72 2.96
C TRP A 85 -3.20 -1.06 1.67
N THR A 86 -4.12 -0.69 0.80
CA THR A 86 -3.79 -0.04 -0.49
C THR A 86 -3.62 1.47 -0.31
N SER A 87 -2.37 1.94 -0.32
CA SER A 87 -1.97 3.35 -0.27
C SER A 87 -1.77 3.95 -1.68
N SER A 88 -1.02 5.05 -1.79
CA SER A 88 -0.66 5.73 -3.03
C SER A 88 0.53 6.67 -2.78
N LEU A 89 1.33 6.95 -3.81
CA LEU A 89 2.29 8.05 -3.85
C LEU A 89 1.73 9.39 -3.34
N LEU A 90 0.43 9.64 -3.54
CA LEU A 90 -0.20 10.88 -3.07
C LEU A 90 -0.17 11.01 -1.54
N ALA A 91 -0.07 9.90 -0.79
CA ALA A 91 0.12 9.93 0.65
C ALA A 91 1.42 10.66 1.05
N GLU A 92 2.46 10.59 0.24
CA GLU A 92 3.76 11.23 0.52
C GLU A 92 3.85 12.62 -0.11
N THR A 93 3.30 12.79 -1.32
CA THR A 93 3.50 14.00 -2.13
C THR A 93 2.44 15.08 -1.95
N ALA A 94 1.25 14.73 -1.44
CA ALA A 94 0.12 15.65 -1.39
C ALA A 94 -0.63 15.66 -0.05
N ALA A 95 -0.24 14.80 0.90
CA ALA A 95 -0.78 14.84 2.25
C ALA A 95 -0.30 16.11 2.99
N PRO A 96 -1.11 16.65 3.91
CA PRO A 96 -0.69 17.76 4.76
C PRO A 96 0.52 17.37 5.64
N PRO A 97 1.23 18.36 6.21
CA PRO A 97 2.14 18.09 7.32
C PRO A 97 1.46 17.22 8.38
N ASN A 98 2.15 16.19 8.86
CA ASN A 98 1.63 15.16 9.78
C ASN A 98 0.58 14.19 9.18
N GLY A 99 0.34 14.23 7.87
CA GLY A 99 -0.43 13.24 7.12
C GLY A 99 -1.95 13.40 7.19
N ILE A 100 -2.51 13.74 8.35
CA ILE A 100 -3.96 13.88 8.56
C ILE A 100 -4.29 15.22 9.25
N GLU A 101 -5.22 15.97 8.64
CA GLU A 101 -5.90 17.12 9.27
C GLU A 101 -7.16 16.63 9.97
N PHE A 102 -7.06 16.31 11.26
CA PHE A 102 -8.18 15.74 12.02
C PHE A 102 -9.39 16.68 12.09
N GLU A 103 -9.19 17.99 12.11
CA GLU A 103 -10.27 18.98 12.08
C GLU A 103 -11.14 18.90 10.80
N ASN A 104 -10.58 18.39 9.70
CA ASN A 104 -11.21 18.40 8.38
C ASN A 104 -11.74 17.01 7.98
N LEU A 105 -11.71 16.00 8.86
CA LEU A 105 -12.12 14.64 8.48
C LEU A 105 -13.60 14.54 8.09
N THR A 106 -14.46 15.32 8.74
CA THR A 106 -15.92 15.29 8.49
C THR A 106 -16.31 16.06 7.24
N THR A 107 -15.65 17.19 6.98
CA THR A 107 -16.01 18.14 5.92
C THR A 107 -15.16 18.00 4.67
N GLY A 108 -13.94 17.49 4.81
CA GLY A 108 -12.91 17.52 3.79
C GLY A 108 -12.44 18.95 3.46
N THR A 109 -11.56 19.02 2.47
CA THR A 109 -11.12 20.29 1.86
C THR A 109 -11.72 20.45 0.46
N ALA A 110 -11.58 21.63 -0.15
CA ALA A 110 -11.94 21.83 -1.56
C ALA A 110 -11.05 21.04 -2.54
N GLY A 111 -9.87 20.60 -2.10
CA GLY A 111 -8.90 19.89 -2.92
C GLY A 111 -9.15 18.39 -2.95
N ARG A 112 -9.78 17.88 -4.03
CA ARG A 112 -10.02 16.42 -4.21
C ARG A 112 -8.75 15.59 -4.06
N ALA A 113 -7.64 16.03 -4.64
CA ALA A 113 -6.34 15.34 -4.55
C ALA A 113 -5.81 15.32 -3.11
N ARG A 114 -5.98 16.41 -2.35
CA ARG A 114 -5.58 16.48 -0.93
C ARG A 114 -6.45 15.55 -0.07
N ASN A 115 -7.76 15.55 -0.27
CA ASN A 115 -8.65 14.63 0.45
C ASN A 115 -8.31 13.16 0.17
N TYR A 116 -8.01 12.84 -1.09
CA TYR A 116 -7.53 11.52 -1.47
C TYR A 116 -6.19 11.19 -0.81
N ALA A 117 -5.20 12.10 -0.85
CA ALA A 117 -3.92 11.94 -0.20
C ALA A 117 -4.04 11.65 1.31
N VAL A 118 -4.88 12.41 2.02
CA VAL A 118 -5.18 12.19 3.44
C VAL A 118 -5.76 10.79 3.68
N SER A 119 -6.67 10.32 2.81
CA SER A 119 -7.22 8.95 2.93
C SER A 119 -6.15 7.86 2.77
N LYS A 120 -5.12 8.12 1.95
CA LYS A 120 -4.02 7.19 1.69
C LYS A 120 -2.98 7.24 2.80
N ALA A 121 -2.67 8.42 3.34
CA ALA A 121 -1.90 8.56 4.57
C ALA A 121 -2.58 7.82 5.74
N GLY A 122 -3.91 7.92 5.86
CA GLY A 122 -4.69 7.15 6.83
C GLY A 122 -4.56 5.63 6.65
N SER A 123 -4.60 5.13 5.41
CA SER A 123 -4.38 3.70 5.12
C SER A 123 -2.99 3.23 5.55
N TRP A 124 -1.96 4.06 5.33
CA TRP A 124 -0.60 3.77 5.77
C TRP A 124 -0.47 3.74 7.30
N MET A 125 -1.05 4.73 7.99
CA MET A 125 -1.06 4.80 9.46
C MET A 125 -1.80 3.61 10.09
N LEU A 126 -2.96 3.23 9.52
CA LEU A 126 -3.71 2.05 9.94
C LEU A 126 -2.88 0.78 9.75
N GLY A 127 -2.17 0.65 8.63
CA GLY A 127 -1.26 -0.46 8.40
C GLY A 127 -0.18 -0.56 9.47
N ARG A 128 0.46 0.56 9.82
CA ARG A 128 1.46 0.60 10.90
C ARG A 128 0.86 0.23 12.26
N GLU A 129 -0.30 0.77 12.60
CA GLU A 129 -0.93 0.53 13.88
C GLU A 129 -1.43 -0.92 14.01
N MET A 130 -1.92 -1.51 12.93
CA MET A 130 -2.28 -2.92 12.85
C MET A 130 -1.07 -3.83 13.08
N ALA A 131 0.08 -3.53 12.46
CA ALA A 131 1.33 -4.26 12.72
C ALA A 131 1.70 -4.20 14.21
N ARG A 132 1.62 -2.99 14.81
CA ARG A 132 1.98 -2.76 16.22
C ARG A 132 1.05 -3.49 17.19
N ARG A 133 -0.26 -3.46 16.95
CA ARG A 133 -1.26 -4.04 17.88
C ARG A 133 -1.41 -5.54 17.75
N TRP A 134 -1.30 -6.08 16.55
CA TRP A 134 -1.68 -7.46 16.26
C TRP A 134 -0.54 -8.30 15.65
N GLY A 135 0.65 -7.72 15.47
CA GLY A 135 1.83 -8.46 15.04
C GLY A 135 2.22 -9.58 16.00
N GLU A 136 2.12 -9.36 17.32
CA GLU A 136 2.36 -10.40 18.34
C GLU A 136 1.32 -11.53 18.30
N MET A 137 0.13 -11.28 17.72
CA MET A 137 -0.89 -12.30 17.47
C MET A 137 -0.62 -13.08 16.16
N GLY A 138 0.52 -12.82 15.50
CA GLY A 138 0.90 -13.48 14.27
C GLY A 138 0.20 -12.95 13.01
N ILE A 139 -0.40 -11.76 13.05
CA ILE A 139 -1.06 -11.13 11.90
C ILE A 139 -0.09 -10.17 11.19
N VAL A 140 0.14 -10.39 9.89
CA VAL A 140 0.98 -9.49 9.07
C VAL A 140 0.15 -8.30 8.58
N SER A 141 0.66 -7.09 8.75
CA SER A 141 0.08 -5.89 8.17
C SER A 141 0.98 -5.36 7.06
N VAL A 142 0.42 -5.16 5.87
CA VAL A 142 1.18 -4.78 4.68
C VAL A 142 0.57 -3.54 4.08
N VAL A 143 1.35 -2.48 3.91
CA VAL A 143 0.94 -1.32 3.12
C VAL A 143 1.60 -1.42 1.76
N GLN A 144 0.84 -1.20 0.69
CA GLN A 144 1.33 -1.25 -0.68
C GLN A 144 0.79 -0.09 -1.52
N ASN A 145 1.58 0.37 -2.49
CA ASN A 145 1.15 1.28 -3.55
C ASN A 145 1.05 0.45 -4.84
N PRO A 146 -0.12 0.35 -5.50
CA PRO A 146 -0.29 -0.48 -6.68
C PRO A 146 0.30 0.18 -7.94
N GLY A 147 0.85 1.39 -7.81
CA GLY A 147 1.50 2.15 -8.87
C GLY A 147 0.54 3.02 -9.67
N ASN A 148 1.10 3.70 -10.67
CA ASN A 148 0.37 4.52 -11.61
C ASN A 148 -0.26 3.62 -12.68
N LEU A 149 -1.55 3.30 -12.56
CA LEU A 149 -2.22 2.34 -13.44
C LEU A 149 -3.21 3.01 -14.38
N ARG A 150 -3.41 2.42 -15.56
CA ARG A 150 -4.50 2.76 -16.51
C ARG A 150 -5.86 2.32 -15.99
N ALA A 151 -6.29 2.94 -14.89
CA ALA A 151 -7.61 2.79 -14.30
C ALA A 151 -8.52 3.98 -14.63
N HIS A 152 -9.80 3.85 -14.30
CA HIS A 152 -10.80 4.93 -14.38
C HIS A 152 -10.59 6.04 -13.34
N SER A 153 -9.51 5.99 -12.55
CA SER A 153 -9.20 6.96 -11.50
C SER A 153 -8.89 8.37 -12.04
N TYR A 154 -8.57 8.50 -13.33
CA TYR A 154 -8.28 9.77 -13.99
C TYR A 154 -9.45 10.28 -14.85
N ASP A 155 -10.64 9.70 -14.71
CA ASP A 155 -11.83 10.14 -15.42
C ASP A 155 -12.14 11.61 -15.06
N GLY A 156 -12.28 12.46 -16.09
CA GLY A 156 -12.50 13.91 -15.93
C GLY A 156 -11.23 14.77 -15.93
N THR A 157 -10.03 14.17 -16.03
CA THR A 157 -8.78 14.92 -16.22
C THR A 157 -8.69 15.48 -17.66
N PRO A 158 -8.29 16.76 -17.86
CA PRO A 158 -8.15 17.36 -19.18
C PRO A 158 -7.23 16.57 -20.13
N ALA A 159 -7.56 16.53 -21.42
CA ALA A 159 -6.88 15.69 -22.41
C ALA A 159 -5.36 15.95 -22.52
N LEU A 160 -4.93 17.21 -22.45
CA LEU A 160 -3.51 17.58 -22.48
C LEU A 160 -2.77 17.03 -21.25
N MET A 161 -3.38 17.09 -20.07
CA MET A 161 -2.81 16.52 -18.86
C MET A 161 -2.77 14.99 -18.93
N MET A 162 -3.81 14.37 -19.50
CA MET A 162 -3.85 12.92 -19.75
C MET A 162 -2.79 12.45 -20.74
N PHE A 163 -2.39 13.28 -21.71
CA PHE A 163 -1.29 12.96 -22.62
C PHE A 163 0.02 12.73 -21.85
N PHE A 164 0.36 13.63 -20.92
CA PHE A 164 1.55 13.48 -20.08
C PHE A 164 1.42 12.35 -19.05
N ILE A 165 0.26 12.22 -18.39
CA ILE A 165 0.04 11.17 -17.38
C ILE A 165 0.19 9.78 -18.00
N LYS A 166 -0.31 9.56 -19.22
CA LYS A 166 -0.24 8.25 -19.90
C LYS A 166 1.19 7.72 -20.10
N LEU A 167 2.20 8.58 -20.11
CA LEU A 167 3.61 8.19 -20.24
C LEU A 167 4.13 7.46 -19.00
N VAL A 168 3.53 7.71 -17.84
CA VAL A 168 3.89 7.07 -16.56
C VAL A 168 2.85 6.05 -16.08
N LEU A 169 1.79 5.80 -16.86
CA LEU A 169 0.78 4.80 -16.53
C LEU A 169 1.15 3.41 -17.05
N HIS A 170 1.09 2.43 -16.16
CA HIS A 170 1.27 1.01 -16.43
C HIS A 170 -0.08 0.28 -16.60
N GLU A 171 -0.03 -0.95 -17.12
CA GLU A 171 -1.21 -1.80 -17.25
C GLU A 171 -1.77 -2.23 -15.89
N LEU A 172 -3.10 -2.34 -15.78
CA LEU A 172 -3.82 -2.73 -14.55
C LEU A 172 -3.30 -4.03 -13.91
N ARG A 173 -2.79 -4.97 -14.71
CA ARG A 173 -2.26 -6.25 -14.21
C ARG A 173 -1.07 -6.08 -13.27
N PHE A 174 -0.24 -5.04 -13.44
CA PHE A 174 0.90 -4.81 -12.56
C PHE A 174 0.46 -4.44 -11.14
N GLY A 175 -0.61 -3.66 -11.00
CA GLY A 175 -1.23 -3.42 -9.70
C GLY A 175 -1.78 -4.69 -9.06
N GLY A 176 -2.39 -5.56 -9.88
CA GLY A 176 -2.82 -6.88 -9.43
C GLY A 176 -1.66 -7.75 -8.93
N TYR A 177 -0.50 -7.69 -9.58
CA TYR A 177 0.70 -8.40 -9.11
C TYR A 177 1.21 -7.85 -7.77
N THR A 178 1.19 -6.53 -7.57
CA THR A 178 1.54 -5.93 -6.28
C THR A 178 0.61 -6.41 -5.16
N GLU A 179 -0.70 -6.45 -5.42
CA GLU A 179 -1.68 -6.95 -4.44
C GLU A 179 -1.49 -8.44 -4.15
N LEU A 180 -1.26 -9.27 -5.18
CA LEU A 180 -0.98 -10.69 -5.01
C LEU A 180 0.33 -10.94 -4.25
N PHE A 181 1.38 -10.18 -4.54
CA PHE A 181 2.64 -10.27 -3.80
C PHE A 181 2.43 -9.90 -2.33
N ALA A 182 1.79 -8.77 -2.05
CA ALA A 182 1.50 -8.34 -0.69
C ALA A 182 0.64 -9.36 0.08
N GLY A 183 -0.38 -9.93 -0.58
CA GLY A 183 -1.33 -10.86 0.03
C GLY A 183 -0.82 -12.29 0.16
N LEU A 184 -0.01 -12.78 -0.77
CA LEU A 184 0.27 -14.22 -0.92
C LEU A 184 1.76 -14.58 -0.94
N SER A 185 2.68 -13.63 -1.15
CA SER A 185 4.11 -13.95 -1.27
C SER A 185 4.68 -14.49 0.04
N PRO A 186 5.43 -15.61 0.06
CA PRO A 186 6.11 -16.10 1.26
C PRO A 186 7.19 -15.14 1.77
N GLU A 187 7.68 -14.21 0.94
CA GLU A 187 8.66 -13.19 1.31
C GLU A 187 8.08 -12.13 2.26
N VAL A 188 6.75 -12.02 2.33
CA VAL A 188 6.07 -11.10 3.26
C VAL A 188 5.86 -11.82 4.60
N THR A 189 6.84 -11.67 5.50
CA THR A 189 6.91 -12.38 6.78
C THR A 189 6.53 -11.51 7.98
N LEU A 190 6.35 -12.15 9.15
CA LEU A 190 6.15 -11.45 10.42
C LEU A 190 7.38 -10.66 10.88
N GLU A 191 8.59 -11.13 10.56
CA GLU A 191 9.84 -10.44 10.91
C GLU A 191 9.92 -9.05 10.27
N LEU A 192 9.29 -8.91 9.10
CA LEU A 192 9.20 -7.67 8.33
C LEU A 192 7.95 -6.84 8.67
N ASN A 193 7.17 -7.21 9.69
CA ASN A 193 5.88 -6.59 9.98
C ASN A 193 6.05 -5.24 10.71
N GLY A 194 5.89 -4.14 9.97
CA GLY A 194 6.04 -2.78 10.51
C GLY A 194 7.48 -2.37 10.82
N THR A 195 8.45 -3.20 10.46
CA THR A 195 9.91 -3.01 10.62
C THR A 195 10.64 -3.02 9.29
N ARG A 196 9.91 -3.00 8.16
CA ARG A 196 10.50 -3.06 6.81
C ARG A 196 11.55 -1.98 6.64
N THR A 197 12.79 -2.42 6.58
CA THR A 197 13.92 -1.64 6.11
C THR A 197 14.04 -1.90 4.61
N PHE A 198 14.03 -0.86 3.81
CA PHE A 198 14.34 -0.97 2.40
C PHE A 198 15.86 -0.92 2.23
N LEU A 199 16.41 -1.77 1.35
CA LEU A 199 17.80 -1.63 0.92
C LEU A 199 17.91 -0.38 0.06
N ASN A 200 18.12 0.75 0.71
CA ASN A 200 18.40 2.01 0.05
C ASN A 200 19.87 2.04 -0.32
N ARG A 201 20.14 2.43 -1.57
CA ARG A 201 21.48 2.80 -1.99
C ARG A 201 21.65 4.27 -1.65
N PHE A 202 22.63 4.56 -0.80
CA PHE A 202 22.99 5.92 -0.45
C PHE A 202 24.22 6.35 -1.23
N TRP A 203 24.24 7.61 -1.63
CA TRP A 203 25.45 8.30 -2.01
C TRP A 203 25.76 9.32 -0.93
N ILE A 204 27.03 9.41 -0.58
CA ILE A 204 27.51 10.28 0.49
C ILE A 204 28.51 11.25 -0.12
N ASN A 205 28.35 12.54 0.18
CA ASN A 205 29.36 13.55 -0.08
C ASN A 205 29.76 14.18 1.26
N ASP A 206 30.97 13.86 1.71
CA ASP A 206 31.59 14.32 2.95
C ASP A 206 32.67 15.40 2.71
N THR A 207 32.71 15.99 1.51
CA THR A 207 33.72 17.00 1.12
C THR A 207 33.85 18.14 2.13
N PHE A 208 32.75 18.51 2.78
CA PHE A 208 32.67 19.63 3.72
C PHE A 208 32.66 19.21 5.18
N TYR A 209 32.75 17.91 5.48
CA TYR A 209 32.54 17.41 6.83
C TYR A 209 33.70 17.77 7.77
N GLU A 210 33.35 18.35 8.93
CA GLU A 210 34.25 18.49 10.08
C GLU A 210 33.70 17.70 11.28
N PRO A 211 34.56 17.18 12.19
CA PRO A 211 34.11 16.47 13.38
C PRO A 211 33.08 17.29 14.20
N GLY A 212 31.88 16.73 14.35
CA GLY A 212 30.73 17.39 15.02
C GLY A 212 29.75 18.08 14.06
N GLY A 213 30.03 18.05 12.76
CA GLY A 213 29.15 18.57 11.71
C GLY A 213 27.83 17.79 11.53
N PRO A 214 26.76 18.45 11.05
CA PRO A 214 25.45 17.85 10.88
C PRO A 214 25.35 16.92 9.66
N VAL A 215 24.37 16.02 9.67
CA VAL A 215 24.00 15.15 8.53
C VAL A 215 22.77 15.73 7.85
N PHE A 216 22.88 16.04 6.56
CA PHE A 216 21.75 16.45 5.72
C PHE A 216 21.34 15.28 4.83
N PHE A 217 20.16 14.72 5.12
CA PHE A 217 19.64 13.54 4.44
C PHE A 217 18.48 13.90 3.53
N PHE A 218 18.50 13.41 2.28
CA PHE A 218 17.45 13.63 1.31
C PHE A 218 17.02 12.32 0.66
N ASP A 219 15.87 11.81 1.07
CA ASP A 219 15.26 10.62 0.50
C ASP A 219 14.50 10.97 -0.78
N GLN A 220 14.85 10.35 -1.90
CA GLN A 220 14.14 10.48 -3.18
C GLN A 220 12.87 9.63 -3.28
N GLY A 221 12.59 8.85 -2.24
CA GLY A 221 11.41 7.99 -2.15
C GLY A 221 11.35 6.97 -3.29
N GLU A 222 10.13 6.68 -3.74
CA GLU A 222 9.86 5.62 -4.75
C GLU A 222 10.40 5.92 -6.15
N THR A 223 10.83 7.16 -6.43
CA THR A 223 11.45 7.52 -7.72
C THR A 223 12.78 6.80 -7.93
N GLY A 224 13.44 6.43 -6.82
CA GLY A 224 14.79 5.92 -6.80
C GLY A 224 15.81 6.95 -7.30
N VAL A 225 17.08 6.62 -7.15
CA VAL A 225 18.19 7.42 -7.65
C VAL A 225 18.88 6.58 -8.71
N GLY A 226 18.60 6.85 -9.99
CA GLY A 226 19.33 6.23 -11.10
C GLY A 226 20.82 6.58 -11.05
N ASN A 227 21.68 5.87 -11.77
CA ASN A 227 23.13 6.02 -11.64
C ASN A 227 23.67 7.44 -11.93
N THR A 228 22.93 8.30 -12.61
CA THR A 228 23.35 9.66 -13.03
C THR A 228 22.80 10.79 -12.15
N LEU A 229 21.78 10.52 -11.34
CA LEU A 229 21.18 11.52 -10.44
C LEU A 229 22.12 11.97 -9.31
N PRO A 230 22.98 11.11 -8.71
CA PRO A 230 23.92 11.54 -7.70
C PRO A 230 24.96 12.51 -8.26
N GLU A 231 25.40 12.32 -9.51
CA GLU A 231 26.30 13.25 -10.19
C GLU A 231 25.64 14.62 -10.38
N THR A 232 24.33 14.64 -10.66
CA THR A 232 23.56 15.89 -10.75
C THR A 232 23.46 16.61 -9.40
N TYR A 233 23.26 15.87 -8.32
CA TYR A 233 23.08 16.44 -6.97
C TYR A 233 24.38 16.80 -6.26
N PHE A 234 25.43 15.99 -6.43
CA PHE A 234 26.72 16.15 -5.78
C PHE A 234 27.83 16.72 -6.66
N GLY A 235 27.57 16.90 -7.96
CA GLY A 235 28.47 17.56 -8.87
C GLY A 235 28.61 19.07 -8.60
N PRO A 236 29.43 19.77 -9.41
CA PRO A 236 29.63 21.21 -9.31
C PRO A 236 28.30 21.96 -9.37
N GLN A 237 28.00 22.71 -8.32
CA GLN A 237 26.78 23.50 -8.23
C GLN A 237 26.90 24.74 -9.13
N GLY A 238 25.91 24.96 -9.99
CA GLY A 238 25.85 26.12 -10.88
C GLY A 238 24.56 26.93 -10.65
N GLU A 239 24.35 27.99 -11.41
CA GLU A 239 23.13 28.82 -11.28
C GLU A 239 21.83 28.07 -11.59
N LEU A 240 21.90 26.98 -12.37
CA LEU A 240 20.73 26.21 -12.82
C LEU A 240 20.41 24.99 -11.96
N ILE A 241 21.36 24.46 -11.18
CA ILE A 241 21.16 23.27 -10.35
C ILE A 241 21.81 23.53 -8.98
N GLN A 242 20.95 23.66 -7.98
CA GLN A 242 21.30 23.86 -6.59
C GLN A 242 20.66 22.77 -5.73
N PHE A 243 21.48 21.88 -5.20
CA PHE A 243 21.06 20.82 -4.31
C PHE A 243 21.20 21.27 -2.86
N ALA A 244 20.06 21.59 -2.23
CA ALA A 244 20.02 22.19 -0.89
C ALA A 244 20.82 21.40 0.17
N PRO A 245 20.76 20.06 0.26
CA PRO A 245 21.58 19.31 1.21
C PRO A 245 23.09 19.50 1.04
N LEU A 246 23.59 19.62 -0.20
CA LEU A 246 25.01 19.87 -0.44
C LEU A 246 25.41 21.29 -0.05
N LEU A 247 24.57 22.28 -0.36
CA LEU A 247 24.80 23.68 0.05
C LEU A 247 24.73 23.85 1.58
N LEU A 248 23.87 23.08 2.25
CA LEU A 248 23.80 23.05 3.70
C LEU A 248 25.04 22.35 4.30
N ALA A 249 25.50 21.25 3.70
CA ALA A 249 26.73 20.58 4.10
C ALA A 249 27.93 21.52 3.99
N GLU A 250 28.07 22.27 2.89
CA GLU A 250 29.09 23.30 2.71
C GLU A 250 29.01 24.39 3.79
N LYS A 251 27.81 24.93 4.03
CA LYS A 251 27.60 26.03 4.97
C LYS A 251 27.84 25.64 6.43
N TYR A 252 27.49 24.42 6.81
CA TYR A 252 27.48 23.98 8.22
C TYR A 252 28.55 22.93 8.52
N HIS A 253 29.52 22.75 7.62
CA HIS A 253 30.60 21.78 7.76
C HIS A 253 30.08 20.34 7.98
N GLY A 254 29.01 20.00 7.26
CA GLY A 254 28.26 18.76 7.40
C GLY A 254 28.51 17.73 6.29
N VAL A 255 27.74 16.65 6.31
CA VAL A 255 27.71 15.63 5.26
C VAL A 255 26.36 15.64 4.55
N ALA A 256 26.37 15.52 3.22
CA ALA A 256 25.15 15.39 2.43
C ALA A 256 24.97 13.92 2.03
N ILE A 257 23.75 13.41 2.20
CA ILE A 257 23.35 12.05 1.87
C ILE A 257 22.09 12.10 1.01
N ILE A 258 22.10 11.35 -0.09
CA ILE A 258 20.94 11.05 -0.95
C ILE A 258 20.73 9.55 -1.06
#